data_AF-X0V536-F1
#
_entry.id   AF-X0V536-F1
#
_cell.length_a   1.000
_cell.length_b   1.000
_cell.length_c   1.000
_cell.angle_alpha   90.00
_cell.angle_beta   90.00
_cell.angle_gamma   90.00
#
_symmetry.space_group_name_H-M   'P 1'
#
loop_
_entity.id
_entity.type
_entity.pdbx_description
1 polymer ?
#
loop_
_entity_poly.entity_id
_entity_poly.type
_entity_poly.pdbx_seq_one_letter_code
_entity_poly.pdbx_strand_id
1 'polypeptide(L)'
;SPFDEAAILTFDAVGEWTTTSFGIGRGNKIELTGVIQFPHSLGLLYSAFTYFTGFRVNSGEYKMMGLAPYGEPKYYDLILEKLIDLKEDGSFRLNMSLLPYCHKTVMTGPKFEKLFGGPARKGESPLTQREMDIAASIQAVTEEIMLRAARHVHNKT
;
A
#
# COMPACT_ATOMS: atom_id res chain seq x y z
N SER A 1 -16.21 11.85 -15.40
CA SER A 1 -15.07 12.23 -16.26
C SER A 1 -15.62 12.97 -17.48
N PRO A 2 -14.97 14.03 -17.98
CA PRO A 2 -15.35 14.72 -19.22
C PRO A 2 -14.78 14.06 -20.50
N PHE A 3 -14.02 12.97 -20.39
CA PHE A 3 -13.35 12.31 -21.53
C PHE A 3 -14.20 11.19 -22.11
N ASP A 4 -14.22 11.07 -23.45
CA ASP A 4 -14.87 9.98 -24.18
C ASP A 4 -14.13 8.65 -24.05
N GLU A 5 -12.82 8.71 -23.85
CA GLU A 5 -11.93 7.58 -23.60
C GLU A 5 -10.99 7.91 -22.43
N ALA A 6 -10.87 7.00 -21.47
CA ALA A 6 -10.03 7.21 -20.28
C ALA A 6 -9.43 5.91 -19.76
N ALA A 7 -8.16 5.98 -19.38
CA ALA A 7 -7.51 5.00 -18.53
C ALA A 7 -8.24 4.90 -17.18
N ILE A 8 -8.50 3.68 -16.72
CA ILE A 8 -9.05 3.39 -15.41
C ILE A 8 -7.98 2.66 -14.62
N LEU A 9 -7.69 3.14 -13.41
CA LEU A 9 -6.83 2.48 -12.44
C LEU A 9 -7.45 2.65 -11.06
N THR A 10 -7.63 1.55 -10.36
CA THR A 10 -8.19 1.52 -9.01
C THR A 10 -7.24 0.78 -8.08
N PHE A 11 -7.07 1.32 -6.87
CA PHE A 11 -6.42 0.65 -5.76
C PHE A 11 -7.39 0.68 -4.58
N ASP A 12 -7.66 -0.48 -4.00
CA ASP A 12 -8.57 -0.63 -2.87
C ASP A 12 -7.98 -1.60 -1.82
N ALA A 13 -8.52 -1.56 -0.61
CA ALA A 13 -8.19 -2.53 0.42
C ALA A 13 -8.66 -3.93 -0.01
N VAL A 14 -9.97 -4.13 -0.19
CA VAL A 14 -10.58 -5.37 -0.68
C VAL A 14 -11.93 -5.02 -1.33
N GLY A 15 -12.12 -5.39 -2.60
CA GLY A 15 -13.45 -5.46 -3.22
C GLY A 15 -14.15 -6.77 -2.83
N GLU A 16 -14.52 -7.59 -3.82
CA GLU A 16 -14.93 -8.98 -3.55
C GLU A 16 -13.69 -9.90 -3.45
N TRP A 17 -12.86 -9.89 -4.50
CA TRP A 17 -11.51 -10.48 -4.50
C TRP A 17 -10.45 -9.54 -5.08
N THR A 18 -10.87 -8.56 -5.87
CA THR A 18 -9.99 -7.60 -6.53
C THR A 18 -9.56 -6.51 -5.56
N THR A 19 -8.27 -6.20 -5.55
CA THR A 19 -7.63 -5.17 -4.71
C THR A 19 -7.01 -4.07 -5.55
N THR A 20 -6.72 -4.36 -6.82
CA THR A 20 -6.31 -3.37 -7.81
C THR A 20 -6.89 -3.81 -9.14
N SER A 21 -7.43 -2.89 -9.92
CA SER A 21 -7.82 -3.17 -11.30
C SER A 21 -7.42 -2.03 -12.21
N PHE A 22 -7.12 -2.36 -13.46
CA PHE A 22 -6.95 -1.37 -14.49
C PHE A 22 -7.62 -1.79 -15.79
N GLY A 23 -7.86 -0.81 -16.64
CA GLY A 23 -8.56 -1.01 -17.90
C GLY A 23 -8.86 0.31 -18.59
N ILE A 24 -9.82 0.28 -19.49
CA ILE A 24 -10.21 1.44 -20.28
C ILE A 24 -11.71 1.65 -20.24
N GLY A 25 -12.11 2.91 -20.08
CA GLY A 25 -13.48 3.37 -20.29
C GLY A 25 -13.60 3.98 -21.68
N ARG A 26 -14.60 3.57 -22.46
CA ARG A 26 -14.94 4.16 -23.76
C ARG A 26 -16.44 4.39 -23.84
N GLY A 27 -16.86 5.65 -23.92
CA GLY A 27 -18.27 6.04 -23.82
C GLY A 27 -18.92 5.50 -22.55
N ASN A 28 -19.88 4.59 -22.68
CA ASN A 28 -20.58 3.95 -21.56
C ASN A 28 -20.10 2.53 -21.24
N LYS A 29 -18.95 2.10 -21.78
CA LYS A 29 -18.39 0.75 -21.56
C LYS A 29 -17.10 0.83 -20.76
N ILE A 30 -16.91 -0.14 -19.88
CA ILE A 30 -15.68 -0.35 -19.12
C ILE A 30 -15.16 -1.75 -19.44
N GLU A 31 -13.90 -1.82 -19.84
CA GLU A 31 -13.19 -3.07 -20.07
C GLU A 31 -11.98 -3.13 -19.15
N LEU A 32 -12.01 -4.05 -18.18
CA LEU A 32 -10.88 -4.28 -17.26
C LEU A 32 -9.92 -5.29 -17.90
N THR A 33 -8.65 -4.93 -17.99
CA THR A 33 -7.61 -5.72 -18.69
C THR A 33 -6.56 -6.27 -17.73
N GLY A 34 -6.55 -5.84 -16.47
CA GLY A 34 -5.68 -6.41 -15.45
C GLY A 34 -6.24 -6.23 -14.04
N VAL A 35 -5.93 -7.21 -13.18
CA VAL A 35 -6.33 -7.23 -11.78
C VAL A 35 -5.21 -7.76 -10.89
N ILE A 36 -5.11 -7.20 -9.69
CA ILE A 36 -4.44 -7.83 -8.55
C ILE A 36 -5.56 -8.29 -7.61
N GLN A 37 -5.38 -9.50 -7.09
CA GLN A 37 -6.35 -10.12 -6.20
C GLN A 37 -5.80 -10.22 -4.79
N PHE A 38 -6.72 -10.27 -3.83
CA PHE A 38 -6.47 -10.66 -2.46
C PHE A 38 -5.66 -11.97 -2.43
N PRO A 39 -4.63 -12.10 -1.56
CA PRO A 39 -4.34 -11.25 -0.41
C PRO A 39 -3.42 -10.05 -0.68
N HIS A 40 -3.02 -9.83 -1.93
CA HIS A 40 -2.07 -8.76 -2.28
C HIS A 40 -2.83 -7.46 -2.48
N SER A 41 -2.67 -6.50 -1.55
CA SER A 41 -3.44 -5.26 -1.56
C SER A 41 -2.59 -4.09 -1.10
N LEU A 42 -2.54 -3.04 -1.91
CA LEU A 42 -1.86 -1.79 -1.56
C LEU A 42 -2.56 -1.10 -0.39
N GLY A 43 -3.89 -1.15 -0.36
CA GLY A 43 -4.69 -0.60 0.74
C GLY A 43 -4.43 -1.34 2.06
N LEU A 44 -4.46 -2.68 2.07
CA LEU A 44 -4.19 -3.45 3.28
C LEU A 44 -2.74 -3.33 3.74
N LEU A 45 -1.80 -3.21 2.81
CA LEU A 45 -0.41 -2.90 3.13
C LEU A 45 -0.32 -1.56 3.87
N TYR A 46 -0.90 -0.49 3.32
CA TYR A 46 -0.89 0.84 3.94
C TYR A 46 -1.59 0.84 5.31
N SER A 47 -2.69 0.11 5.45
CA SER A 47 -3.37 -0.10 6.73
C SER A 47 -2.52 -0.91 7.72
N ALA A 48 -1.66 -1.83 7.27
CA ALA A 48 -0.75 -2.54 8.17
C ALA A 48 0.31 -1.61 8.77
N PHE A 49 0.85 -0.68 7.99
CA PHE A 49 1.74 0.37 8.49
C PHE A 49 1.02 1.39 9.37
N THR A 50 -0.22 1.74 9.02
CA THR A 50 -1.10 2.59 9.85
C THR A 50 -1.33 1.97 11.23
N TYR A 51 -1.63 0.67 11.26
CA TYR A 51 -1.73 -0.10 12.51
C TYR A 51 -0.39 -0.12 13.27
N PHE A 52 0.72 -0.38 12.58
CA PHE A 52 2.04 -0.51 13.19
C PHE A 52 2.54 0.78 13.83
N THR A 53 2.21 1.93 13.23
CA THR A 53 2.51 3.27 13.75
C THR A 53 1.51 3.74 14.80
N GLY A 54 0.61 2.85 15.26
CA GLY A 54 -0.30 3.11 16.38
C GLY A 54 -1.51 3.97 16.01
N PHE A 55 -1.81 4.12 14.72
CA PHE A 55 -3.04 4.77 14.26
C PHE A 55 -4.16 3.75 14.07
N ARG A 56 -5.41 4.25 14.08
CA ARG A 56 -6.59 3.42 13.92
C ARG A 56 -6.83 3.09 12.45
N VAL A 57 -6.84 1.82 12.10
CA VAL A 57 -7.19 1.33 10.74
C VAL A 57 -8.57 1.86 10.31
N ASN A 58 -8.72 2.17 9.03
CA ASN A 58 -9.91 2.77 8.39
C ASN A 58 -10.22 4.22 8.81
N SER A 59 -9.36 4.87 9.58
CA SER A 59 -9.55 6.26 10.03
C SER A 59 -8.25 6.99 10.37
N GLY A 60 -7.11 6.35 10.11
CA GLY A 60 -5.79 6.78 10.55
C GLY A 60 -4.78 6.85 9.41
N GLU A 61 -5.16 6.35 8.24
CA GLU A 61 -4.33 6.31 7.04
C GLU A 61 -3.91 7.73 6.63
N TYR A 62 -4.83 8.70 6.68
CA TYR A 62 -4.49 10.10 6.40
C TYR A 62 -3.53 10.71 7.43
N LYS A 63 -3.55 10.25 8.70
CA LYS A 63 -2.60 10.69 9.73
C LYS A 63 -1.21 10.11 9.48
N MET A 64 -1.15 8.87 9.03
CA MET A 64 0.10 8.23 8.63
C MET A 64 0.69 8.95 7.41
N MET A 65 -0.13 9.26 6.40
CA MET A 65 0.28 10.09 5.27
C MET A 65 0.78 11.48 5.72
N GLY A 66 0.08 12.13 6.65
CA GLY A 66 0.48 13.42 7.22
C GLY A 66 1.75 13.35 8.08
N LEU A 67 2.12 12.16 8.56
CA LEU A 67 3.35 11.92 9.32
C LEU A 67 4.57 11.75 8.42
N ALA A 68 4.38 11.28 7.18
CA ALA A 68 5.45 10.97 6.24
C ALA A 68 6.43 12.14 5.99
N PRO A 69 6.01 13.42 5.86
CA PRO A 69 6.93 14.53 5.62
C PRO A 69 7.90 14.85 6.78
N TYR A 70 7.69 14.27 7.96
CA TYR A 70 8.54 14.48 9.14
C TYR A 70 9.64 13.40 9.27
N GLY A 71 9.67 12.43 8.36
CA GLY A 71 10.63 11.33 8.37
C GLY A 71 11.53 11.30 7.14
N GLU A 72 12.51 10.41 7.21
CA GLU A 72 13.34 10.04 6.07
C GLU A 72 12.97 8.62 5.59
N PRO A 73 12.95 8.34 4.28
CA PRO A 73 12.55 7.05 3.72
C PRO A 73 13.59 5.93 3.94
N LYS A 74 14.13 5.78 5.15
CA LYS A 74 15.22 4.87 5.51
C LYS A 74 14.91 3.38 5.31
N TYR A 75 13.63 3.00 5.30
CA TYR A 75 13.18 1.62 5.14
C TYR A 75 12.68 1.33 3.73
N TYR A 76 12.81 2.27 2.79
CA TYR A 76 12.34 2.11 1.41
C TYR A 76 12.90 0.84 0.75
N ASP A 77 14.23 0.68 0.73
CA ASP A 77 14.89 -0.49 0.15
C ASP A 77 14.51 -1.78 0.90
N LEU A 78 14.42 -1.71 2.23
CA LEU A 78 14.05 -2.85 3.07
C LEU A 78 12.64 -3.36 2.73
N ILE A 79 11.69 -2.45 2.49
CA ILE A 79 10.32 -2.78 2.12
C ILE A 79 10.29 -3.45 0.74
N LEU A 80 11.00 -2.88 -0.25
CA LEU A 80 11.10 -3.44 -1.60
C LEU A 80 11.86 -4.78 -1.65
N GLU A 81 12.80 -5.02 -0.73
CA GLU A 81 13.55 -6.27 -0.71
C GLU A 81 12.81 -7.39 0.05
N LYS A 82 12.15 -7.06 1.17
CA LYS A 82 11.63 -8.06 2.11
C LYS A 82 10.11 -8.21 2.11
N LEU A 83 9.38 -7.14 1.82
CA LEU A 83 7.93 -7.07 2.02
C LEU A 83 7.14 -7.13 0.70
N ILE A 84 7.68 -6.58 -0.39
CA ILE A 84 6.96 -6.43 -1.66
C ILE A 84 7.84 -6.89 -2.82
N ASP A 85 7.34 -7.81 -3.62
CA ASP A 85 7.90 -8.10 -4.94
C ASP A 85 7.23 -7.18 -5.98
N LEU A 86 7.81 -6.00 -6.20
CA LEU A 86 7.30 -4.97 -7.14
C LEU A 86 7.93 -5.12 -8.53
N LYS A 87 7.09 -5.18 -9.56
CA LYS A 87 7.50 -5.25 -10.96
C LYS A 87 7.57 -3.87 -11.61
N GLU A 88 8.14 -3.81 -12.81
CA GLU A 88 8.28 -2.55 -13.58
C GLU A 88 6.92 -1.97 -14.02
N ASP A 89 5.94 -2.84 -14.28
CA ASP A 89 4.57 -2.46 -14.66
C ASP A 89 3.71 -2.00 -13.47
N GLY A 90 4.26 -1.99 -12.26
CA GLY A 90 3.54 -1.66 -11.04
C GLY A 90 2.71 -2.81 -10.48
N SER A 91 2.70 -3.99 -11.12
CA SER A 91 2.16 -5.19 -10.49
C SER A 91 3.04 -5.62 -9.33
N PHE A 92 2.43 -6.18 -8.28
CA PHE A 92 3.17 -6.56 -7.09
C PHE A 92 2.58 -7.77 -6.39
N ARG A 93 3.42 -8.44 -5.60
CA ARG A 93 3.00 -9.43 -4.61
C ARG A 93 3.57 -9.08 -3.24
N LEU A 94 2.75 -9.26 -2.23
CA LEU A 94 3.15 -9.05 -0.84
C LEU A 94 3.70 -10.34 -0.23
N ASN A 95 4.74 -10.21 0.58
CA ASN A 95 5.25 -11.30 1.39
C ASN A 95 4.30 -11.57 2.57
N MET A 96 3.34 -12.46 2.33
CA MET A 96 2.29 -12.79 3.31
C MET A 96 2.83 -13.43 4.59
N SER A 97 4.08 -13.92 4.61
CA SER A 97 4.70 -14.43 5.84
C SER A 97 4.94 -13.34 6.89
N LEU A 98 4.94 -12.06 6.48
CA LEU A 98 5.10 -10.88 7.33
C LEU A 98 3.77 -10.21 7.71
N LEU A 99 2.68 -10.54 7.00
CA LEU A 99 1.40 -9.86 7.06
C LEU A 99 0.27 -10.83 7.47
N PRO A 100 -0.07 -10.90 8.76
CA PRO A 100 -1.00 -11.90 9.27
C PRO A 100 -2.48 -11.58 9.06
N TYR A 101 -2.85 -10.44 8.43
CA TYR A 101 -4.24 -9.98 8.34
C TYR A 101 -5.19 -10.95 7.62
N CYS A 102 -4.68 -11.93 6.87
CA CYS A 102 -5.49 -12.98 6.25
C CYS A 102 -5.93 -14.08 7.22
N HIS A 103 -5.32 -14.19 8.40
CA HIS A 103 -5.52 -15.32 9.32
C HIS A 103 -5.61 -14.90 10.79
N LYS A 104 -5.41 -13.61 11.10
CA LYS A 104 -5.47 -13.05 12.45
C LYS A 104 -6.24 -11.74 12.46
N THR A 105 -6.73 -11.36 13.64
CA THR A 105 -7.40 -10.07 13.89
C THR A 105 -6.44 -8.89 14.07
N VAL A 106 -5.16 -9.06 13.71
CA VAL A 106 -4.10 -8.05 13.80
C VAL A 106 -3.46 -7.85 12.44
N MET A 107 -3.02 -6.62 12.15
CA MET A 107 -2.44 -6.30 10.84
C MET A 107 -0.97 -6.68 10.72
N THR A 108 -0.23 -6.68 11.83
CA THR A 108 1.21 -6.97 11.91
C THR A 108 1.53 -7.97 13.01
N GLY A 109 2.74 -8.51 13.02
CA GLY A 109 3.18 -9.46 14.06
C GLY A 109 4.69 -9.48 14.27
N PRO A 110 5.23 -10.46 15.03
CA PRO A 110 6.62 -10.43 15.51
C PRO A 110 7.69 -10.34 14.41
N LYS A 111 7.44 -10.92 13.22
CA LYS A 111 8.38 -10.80 12.09
C LYS A 111 8.42 -9.37 11.54
N PHE A 112 7.27 -8.69 11.51
CA PHE A 112 7.16 -7.29 11.10
C PHE A 112 7.83 -6.39 12.15
N GLU A 113 7.61 -6.65 13.44
CA GLU A 113 8.27 -5.95 14.55
C GLU A 113 9.80 -6.09 14.46
N LYS A 114 10.31 -7.30 14.19
CA LYS A 114 11.72 -7.54 13.97
C LYS A 114 12.27 -6.76 12.76
N LEU A 115 11.50 -6.68 11.68
CA LEU A 115 11.90 -5.98 10.46
C LEU A 115 12.08 -4.46 10.70
N PHE A 116 11.24 -3.87 11.54
CA PHE A 116 11.23 -2.43 11.82
C PHE A 116 11.79 -2.06 13.21
N GLY A 117 12.55 -2.95 13.83
CA GLY A 117 13.33 -2.65 15.03
C GLY A 117 12.53 -2.42 16.31
N GLY A 118 11.34 -3.01 16.44
CA GLY A 118 10.58 -2.98 17.70
C GLY A 118 9.09 -3.25 17.55
N PRO A 119 8.33 -3.27 18.66
CA PRO A 119 6.90 -3.54 18.64
C PRO A 119 6.12 -2.42 17.94
N ALA A 120 4.88 -2.71 17.54
CA ALA A 120 3.95 -1.69 17.09
C ALA A 120 3.78 -0.59 18.15
N ARG A 121 3.65 0.66 17.72
CA ARG A 121 3.45 1.78 18.63
C ARG A 121 2.08 1.65 19.30
N LYS A 122 2.03 1.81 20.63
CA LYS A 122 0.75 1.92 21.35
C LYS A 122 0.07 3.22 20.96
N GLY A 123 -1.23 3.19 20.69
CA GLY A 123 -2.00 4.40 20.38
C GLY A 123 -1.81 5.50 21.43
N GLU A 124 -1.85 6.76 20.98
CA GLU A 124 -1.69 7.97 21.82
C GLU A 124 -0.33 8.13 22.54
N SER A 125 0.58 7.16 22.46
CA SER A 125 1.97 7.37 22.90
C SER A 125 2.66 8.46 22.06
N PRO A 126 3.77 9.03 22.55
CA PRO A 126 4.59 9.93 21.74
C PRO A 126 5.03 9.27 20.44
N LEU A 127 5.03 10.05 19.35
CA LEU A 127 5.63 9.67 18.08
C LEU A 127 7.14 9.85 18.18
N THR A 128 7.90 8.91 17.63
CA THR A 128 9.36 9.00 17.55
C THR A 128 9.80 9.12 16.09
N GLN A 129 11.08 9.44 15.89
CA GLN A 129 11.67 9.45 14.56
C GLN A 129 11.49 8.10 13.83
N ARG A 130 11.43 6.99 14.57
CA ARG A 130 11.21 5.66 13.97
C ARG A 130 9.87 5.60 13.24
N GLU A 131 8.78 6.06 13.85
CA GLU A 131 7.46 6.06 13.20
C GLU A 131 7.39 7.05 12.05
N MET A 132 8.08 8.19 12.15
CA MET A 132 8.18 9.16 11.06
C MET A 132 8.92 8.54 9.86
N ASP A 133 10.08 7.92 10.09
CA ASP A 133 10.88 7.29 9.04
C ASP A 133 10.13 6.10 8.40
N ILE A 134 9.38 5.33 9.21
CA ILE A 134 8.50 4.26 8.68
C ILE A 134 7.40 4.85 7.79
N ALA A 135 6.73 5.92 8.23
CA ALA A 135 5.68 6.58 7.46
C ALA A 135 6.23 7.14 6.13
N ALA A 136 7.37 7.83 6.17
CA ALA A 136 8.07 8.33 4.98
C ALA A 136 8.41 7.20 4.00
N SER A 137 8.91 6.07 4.52
CA SER A 137 9.32 4.93 3.71
C SER A 137 8.16 4.26 3.00
N ILE A 138 7.07 3.95 3.72
CA ILE A 138 5.91 3.30 3.09
C ILE A 138 5.20 4.26 2.12
N GLN A 139 5.14 5.56 2.44
CA GLN A 139 4.58 6.56 1.54
C GLN A 139 5.32 6.57 0.20
N ALA A 140 6.66 6.62 0.23
CA ALA A 140 7.49 6.60 -0.97
C ALA A 140 7.31 5.31 -1.79
N VAL A 141 7.23 4.14 -1.13
CA VAL A 141 6.96 2.87 -1.82
C VAL A 141 5.57 2.84 -2.44
N THR A 142 4.55 3.33 -1.73
CA THR A 142 3.18 3.42 -2.25
C THR A 142 3.12 4.33 -3.49
N GLU A 143 3.76 5.48 -3.45
CA GLU A 143 3.86 6.41 -4.58
C GLU A 143 4.56 5.75 -5.77
N GLU A 144 5.65 5.03 -5.55
CA GLU A 144 6.34 4.32 -6.62
C GLU A 144 5.45 3.27 -7.30
N ILE A 145 4.74 2.45 -6.51
CA ILE A 145 3.80 1.45 -7.04
C ILE A 145 2.73 2.14 -7.89
N MET A 146 2.13 3.20 -7.37
CA MET A 146 1.08 3.94 -8.06
C MET A 146 1.59 4.58 -9.36
N LEU A 147 2.79 5.16 -9.33
CA LEU A 147 3.39 5.80 -10.52
C LEU A 147 3.77 4.78 -11.58
N ARG A 148 4.34 3.61 -11.22
CA ARG A 148 4.64 2.53 -12.16
C ARG A 148 3.37 2.00 -12.81
N ALA A 149 2.34 1.73 -12.01
CA ALA A 149 1.05 1.28 -12.50
C ALA A 149 0.40 2.33 -13.42
N ALA A 150 0.35 3.60 -13.02
CA ALA A 150 -0.22 4.67 -13.83
C ALA A 150 0.49 4.80 -15.19
N ARG A 151 1.84 4.74 -15.21
CA ARG A 151 2.61 4.74 -16.46
C ARG A 151 2.30 3.51 -17.31
N HIS A 152 2.19 2.33 -16.70
CA HIS A 152 1.84 1.11 -17.42
C HIS A 152 0.46 1.22 -18.08
N VAL A 153 -0.56 1.64 -17.32
CA VAL A 153 -1.92 1.80 -17.83
C VAL A 153 -1.94 2.83 -18.96
N HIS A 154 -1.31 4.00 -18.76
CA HIS A 154 -1.22 5.02 -19.79
C HIS A 154 -0.57 4.53 -21.10
N ASN A 155 0.39 3.62 -21.03
CA ASN A 155 1.02 3.03 -22.22
C ASN A 155 0.17 1.93 -22.89
N LYS A 156 -0.80 1.36 -22.17
CA LYS A 156 -1.64 0.23 -22.63
C LYS A 156 -3.02 0.67 -23.11
N THR A 157 -3.46 1.86 -22.73
CA THR A 157 -4.79 2.42 -23.02
C THR A 157 -4.64 3.77 -23.71
#